data_AF-A0A135P045-F1
#
_entry.id   AF-A0A135P045-F1
#
_cell.length_a   1.000
_cell.length_b   1.000
_cell.length_c   1.000
_cell.angle_alpha   90.00
_cell.angle_beta   90.00
_cell.angle_gamma   90.00
#
_symmetry.space_group_name_H-M   'P 1'
#
loop_
_entity.id
_entity.type
_entity.pdbx_description
1 polymer ?
#
loop_
_entity_poly.entity_id
_entity_poly.type
_entity_poly.pdbx_seq_one_letter_code
_entity_poly.pdbx_strand_id
1 'polypeptide(L)'
;MLKATFRIGFWANLVSIAFIFFEQGAAFSQLVGPSTEALATANNHSTGVLVQGIEVGDFSKLNVWTNLKPVEFSTSHHAVIGKYVADKLGIKVGDKFLLVHPTGISTPLGHAPQMLSFDVAAIIQLAPFAEATITVYIAPKRFEELSGTPAANSGR
;
A
#
# COMPACT_ATOMS: atom_id res chain seq x y z
N MET A 1 -50.10 17.29 -34.03
CA MET A 1 -50.19 17.54 -32.57
C MET A 1 -50.48 16.23 -31.87
N LEU A 2 -49.48 15.61 -31.23
CA LEU A 2 -49.65 14.37 -30.45
C LEU A 2 -49.00 14.60 -29.08
N LYS A 3 -49.82 14.65 -28.03
CA LYS A 3 -49.36 14.75 -26.63
C LYS A 3 -48.87 13.38 -26.19
N ALA A 4 -47.55 13.22 -26.04
CA ALA A 4 -46.96 12.05 -25.41
C ALA A 4 -46.92 12.27 -23.89
N THR A 5 -47.88 11.67 -23.17
CA THR A 5 -47.86 11.61 -21.70
C THR A 5 -46.92 10.49 -21.28
N PHE A 6 -45.67 10.85 -20.97
CA PHE A 6 -44.67 9.93 -20.45
C PHE A 6 -44.95 9.65 -18.97
N ARG A 7 -45.37 8.41 -18.65
CA ARG A 7 -45.63 7.99 -17.26
C ARG A 7 -44.30 7.79 -16.53
N ILE A 8 -43.98 8.74 -15.66
CA ILE A 8 -42.97 8.62 -14.59
C ILE A 8 -43.40 7.48 -13.67
N GLY A 9 -42.74 6.34 -13.74
CA GLY A 9 -43.09 5.19 -12.89
C GLY A 9 -42.15 4.01 -12.93
N PHE A 10 -40.96 4.10 -13.56
CA PHE A 10 -40.08 2.94 -13.71
C PHE A 10 -38.61 3.18 -13.36
N TRP A 11 -38.22 4.41 -13.02
CA TRP A 11 -36.81 4.76 -12.73
C TRP A 11 -36.48 4.97 -11.25
N ALA A 12 -37.44 4.85 -10.33
CA ALA A 12 -37.21 5.12 -8.91
C ALA A 12 -36.47 4.00 -8.15
N ASN A 13 -36.44 2.77 -8.68
CA ASN A 13 -35.89 1.60 -7.98
C ASN A 13 -34.43 1.25 -8.34
N LEU A 14 -33.81 1.94 -9.31
CA LEU A 14 -32.41 1.67 -9.70
C LEU A 14 -31.39 2.52 -8.92
N VAL A 15 -31.81 3.58 -8.25
CA VAL A 15 -30.92 4.44 -7.46
C VAL A 15 -30.44 3.73 -6.19
N SER A 16 -31.24 2.83 -5.62
CA SER A 16 -30.92 2.17 -4.34
C SER A 16 -29.74 1.20 -4.42
N ILE A 17 -29.50 0.54 -5.56
CA ILE A 17 -28.40 -0.43 -5.70
C ILE A 17 -27.05 0.28 -5.94
N ALA A 18 -27.05 1.39 -6.68
CA ALA A 18 -25.84 2.19 -6.89
C ALA A 18 -25.35 2.85 -5.59
N PHE A 19 -26.26 3.20 -4.67
CA PHE A 19 -25.93 3.84 -3.40
C PHE A 19 -25.19 2.90 -2.43
N ILE A 20 -25.55 1.62 -2.40
CA ILE A 20 -24.89 0.60 -1.55
C ILE A 20 -23.46 0.30 -2.04
N PHE A 21 -23.20 0.40 -3.34
CA PHE A 21 -21.85 0.25 -3.90
C PHE A 21 -20.94 1.47 -3.62
N PHE A 22 -21.52 2.67 -3.56
CA PHE A 22 -20.75 3.90 -3.36
C PHE A 22 -20.26 4.06 -1.90
N GLU A 23 -21.00 3.58 -0.90
CA GLU A 23 -20.54 3.61 0.50
C GLU A 23 -19.37 2.64 0.78
N GLN A 24 -19.36 1.45 0.17
CA GLN A 24 -18.31 0.46 0.40
C GLN A 24 -16.92 0.95 -0.09
N GLY A 25 -16.88 1.82 -1.10
CA GLY A 25 -15.64 2.44 -1.58
C GLY A 25 -15.03 3.47 -0.62
N ALA A 26 -15.85 4.15 0.18
CA ALA A 26 -15.38 5.16 1.13
C ALA A 26 -14.61 4.55 2.31
N ALA A 27 -15.03 3.38 2.78
CA ALA A 27 -14.35 2.64 3.84
C ALA A 27 -12.94 2.15 3.41
N PHE A 28 -12.76 1.82 2.13
CA PHE A 28 -11.45 1.46 1.56
C PHE A 28 -10.51 2.68 1.50
N SER A 29 -11.02 3.86 1.14
CA SER A 29 -10.23 5.09 1.03
C SER A 29 -9.59 5.53 2.36
N GLN A 30 -10.24 5.25 3.50
CA GLN A 30 -9.70 5.57 4.83
C GLN A 30 -8.70 4.54 5.38
N LEU A 31 -8.59 3.37 4.75
CA LEU A 31 -7.74 2.28 5.19
C LEU A 31 -6.36 2.31 4.49
N VAL A 32 -6.30 3.02 3.36
CA VAL A 32 -5.14 3.04 2.48
C VAL A 32 -4.34 4.31 2.73
N GLY A 33 -3.30 4.19 3.56
CA GLY A 33 -2.24 5.20 3.66
C GLY A 33 -1.55 5.48 2.31
N PRO A 34 -0.68 6.49 2.24
CA PRO A 34 -0.08 6.90 0.97
C PRO A 34 0.67 5.72 0.33
N SER A 35 0.56 5.60 -0.99
CA SER A 35 1.16 4.51 -1.76
C SER A 35 1.96 5.03 -2.96
N THR A 36 2.96 4.26 -3.37
CA THR A 36 3.81 4.53 -4.53
C THR A 36 4.31 3.22 -5.13
N GLU A 37 4.86 3.27 -6.34
CA GLU A 37 5.46 2.11 -7.00
C GLU A 37 6.99 2.12 -6.80
N ALA A 38 7.58 0.95 -6.57
CA ALA A 38 9.02 0.79 -6.44
C ALA A 38 9.50 -0.55 -7.02
N LEU A 39 10.81 -0.72 -7.11
CA LEU A 39 11.46 -2.00 -7.37
C LEU A 39 12.00 -2.58 -6.06
N ALA A 40 11.60 -3.79 -5.72
CA ALA A 40 12.20 -4.55 -4.63
C ALA A 40 13.28 -5.50 -5.19
N THR A 41 14.42 -5.59 -4.51
CA THR A 41 15.56 -6.43 -4.92
C THR A 41 16.16 -7.17 -3.72
N ALA A 42 16.38 -8.47 -3.88
CA ALA A 42 17.13 -9.32 -2.95
C ALA A 42 17.60 -10.59 -3.68
N ASN A 43 18.68 -11.22 -3.24
CA ASN A 43 19.16 -12.51 -3.78
C ASN A 43 19.24 -12.56 -5.32
N ASN A 44 19.72 -11.48 -5.96
CA ASN A 44 19.80 -11.33 -7.42
C ASN A 44 18.44 -11.35 -8.17
N HIS A 45 17.33 -11.29 -7.45
CA HIS A 45 15.99 -11.20 -7.99
C HIS A 45 15.45 -9.78 -7.78
N SER A 46 14.65 -9.30 -8.74
CA SER A 46 13.99 -8.01 -8.65
C SER A 46 12.54 -8.11 -9.12
N THR A 47 11.64 -7.37 -8.46
CA THR A 47 10.22 -7.34 -8.83
C THR A 47 9.62 -5.96 -8.55
N GLY A 48 8.63 -5.57 -9.37
CA GLY A 48 7.83 -4.36 -9.13
C GLY A 48 6.89 -4.57 -7.96
N VAL A 49 6.83 -3.61 -7.06
CA VAL A 49 6.01 -3.65 -5.84
C VAL A 49 5.27 -2.35 -5.65
N LEU A 50 4.12 -2.43 -4.99
CA LEU A 50 3.50 -1.27 -4.37
C LEU A 50 4.15 -1.07 -3.00
N VAL A 51 4.49 0.16 -2.64
CA VAL A 51 4.97 0.51 -1.31
C VAL A 51 3.92 1.37 -0.66
N GLN A 52 3.52 1.02 0.56
CA GLN A 52 2.47 1.73 1.28
C GLN A 52 2.93 2.09 2.70
N GLY A 53 2.71 3.35 3.09
CA GLY A 53 2.86 3.80 4.46
C GLY A 53 1.66 3.34 5.30
N ILE A 54 1.90 2.59 6.38
CA ILE A 54 0.84 2.11 7.27
C ILE A 54 1.22 2.28 8.74
N GLU A 55 0.24 2.67 9.57
CA GLU A 55 0.41 2.70 11.01
C GLU A 55 0.25 1.32 11.63
N VAL A 56 0.90 1.10 12.77
CA VAL A 56 0.89 -0.22 13.42
C VAL A 56 -0.51 -0.63 13.86
N GLY A 57 -1.37 0.32 14.23
CA GLY A 57 -2.76 0.06 14.59
C GLY A 57 -3.60 -0.56 13.47
N ASP A 58 -3.19 -0.35 12.21
CA ASP A 58 -3.92 -0.82 11.04
C ASP A 58 -3.52 -2.23 10.59
N PHE A 59 -2.48 -2.84 11.16
CA PHE A 59 -2.09 -4.23 10.82
C PHE A 59 -3.19 -5.26 11.12
N SER A 60 -4.01 -5.00 12.14
CA SER A 60 -5.17 -5.85 12.47
C SER A 60 -6.15 -5.98 11.30
N LYS A 61 -6.23 -4.95 10.44
CA LYS A 61 -7.10 -4.93 9.26
C LYS A 61 -6.52 -5.74 8.10
N LEU A 62 -5.22 -6.01 8.12
CA LEU A 62 -4.50 -6.82 7.13
C LEU A 62 -4.42 -8.30 7.51
N ASN A 63 -5.03 -8.72 8.62
CA ASN A 63 -4.88 -10.05 9.22
C ASN A 63 -3.41 -10.45 9.46
N VAL A 64 -2.55 -9.47 9.78
CA VAL A 64 -1.13 -9.72 10.04
C VAL A 64 -0.90 -9.84 11.54
N TRP A 65 -0.46 -11.01 11.98
CA TRP A 65 0.12 -11.18 13.31
C TRP A 65 1.64 -11.02 13.23
N THR A 66 2.15 -9.95 13.83
CA THR A 66 3.58 -9.73 14.03
C THR A 66 3.87 -9.59 15.52
N ASN A 67 5.03 -10.11 15.96
CA ASN A 67 5.51 -9.92 17.33
C ASN A 67 6.21 -8.56 17.53
N LEU A 68 6.30 -7.74 16.47
CA LEU A 68 6.93 -6.43 16.56
C LEU A 68 6.11 -5.47 17.42
N LYS A 69 6.80 -4.77 18.32
CA LYS A 69 6.18 -3.69 19.08
C LYS A 69 5.94 -2.48 18.16
N PRO A 70 4.86 -1.69 18.38
CA PRO A 70 4.57 -0.53 17.54
C PRO A 70 5.71 0.49 17.41
N VAL A 71 6.44 0.70 18.50
CA VAL A 71 7.59 1.62 18.53
C VAL A 71 8.75 1.10 17.68
N GLU A 72 8.96 -0.22 17.65
CA GLU A 72 10.01 -0.84 16.85
C GLU A 72 9.70 -0.68 15.36
N PHE A 73 8.48 -0.95 14.92
CA PHE A 73 8.10 -0.78 13.50
C PHE A 73 8.24 0.67 13.01
N SER A 74 7.85 1.66 13.83
CA SER A 74 7.91 3.07 13.45
C SER A 74 9.34 3.63 13.32
N THR A 75 10.28 3.10 14.10
CA THR A 75 11.64 3.65 14.24
C THR A 75 12.73 2.82 13.54
N SER A 76 12.42 1.62 13.08
CA SER A 76 13.37 0.71 12.45
C SER A 76 13.12 0.53 10.95
N HIS A 77 14.09 -0.04 10.24
CA HIS A 77 13.94 -0.43 8.83
C HIS A 77 13.20 -1.76 8.70
N HIS A 78 12.06 -1.92 9.39
CA HIS A 78 11.24 -3.10 9.26
C HIS A 78 10.17 -2.91 8.19
N ALA A 79 9.91 -3.97 7.43
CA ALA A 79 8.85 -4.01 6.44
C ALA A 79 8.02 -5.28 6.56
N VAL A 80 6.71 -5.15 6.36
CA VAL A 80 5.81 -6.29 6.19
C VAL A 80 5.57 -6.46 4.70
N ILE A 81 5.78 -7.65 4.17
CA ILE A 81 5.70 -7.89 2.72
C ILE A 81 4.60 -8.89 2.39
N GLY A 82 3.96 -8.72 1.25
CA GLY A 82 3.06 -9.74 0.71
C GLY A 82 3.80 -11.01 0.28
N LYS A 83 3.10 -12.15 0.33
CA LYS A 83 3.67 -13.46 -0.05
C LYS A 83 4.22 -13.49 -1.48
N TYR A 84 3.57 -12.83 -2.44
CA TYR A 84 4.07 -12.81 -3.82
C TYR A 84 5.43 -12.12 -3.91
N VAL A 85 5.62 -11.00 -3.19
CA VAL A 85 6.92 -10.31 -3.11
C VAL A 85 7.98 -11.22 -2.50
N ALA A 86 7.67 -11.87 -1.37
CA ALA A 86 8.59 -12.79 -0.71
C ALA A 86 9.02 -13.96 -1.61
N ASP A 87 8.05 -14.58 -2.30
CA ASP A 87 8.29 -15.71 -3.19
C ASP A 87 9.13 -15.30 -4.41
N LYS A 88 8.91 -14.11 -4.98
CA LYS A 88 9.69 -13.59 -6.12
C LYS A 88 11.12 -13.27 -5.75
N LEU A 89 11.33 -12.70 -4.57
CA LEU A 89 12.66 -12.34 -4.08
C LEU A 89 13.40 -13.51 -3.43
N GLY A 90 12.70 -14.61 -3.11
CA GLY A 90 13.29 -15.76 -2.42
C GLY A 90 13.73 -15.44 -1.00
N ILE A 91 12.98 -14.58 -0.29
CA ILE A 91 13.31 -14.11 1.06
C ILE A 91 12.26 -14.55 2.09
N LYS A 92 12.66 -14.60 3.35
CA LYS A 92 11.84 -15.00 4.50
C LYS A 92 11.88 -13.92 5.58
N VAL A 93 11.07 -14.10 6.63
CA VAL A 93 11.12 -13.25 7.84
C VAL A 93 12.54 -13.28 8.42
N GLY A 94 13.10 -12.10 8.68
CA GLY A 94 14.48 -11.90 9.14
C GLY A 94 15.49 -11.58 8.04
N ASP A 95 15.15 -11.79 6.76
CA ASP A 95 16.03 -11.43 5.65
C ASP A 95 15.99 -9.93 5.34
N LYS A 96 16.98 -9.46 4.58
CA LYS A 96 17.06 -8.09 4.08
C LYS A 96 16.70 -8.00 2.60
N PHE A 97 16.08 -6.89 2.22
CA PHE A 97 15.85 -6.52 0.82
C PHE A 97 16.02 -5.02 0.61
N LEU A 98 16.22 -4.61 -0.64
CA LEU A 98 16.39 -3.22 -1.05
C LEU A 98 15.14 -2.76 -1.80
N LEU A 99 14.59 -1.61 -1.41
CA LEU A 99 13.62 -0.86 -2.21
C LEU A 99 14.36 0.21 -3.01
N VAL A 100 14.04 0.31 -4.30
CA VAL A 100 14.59 1.26 -5.26
C VAL A 100 13.43 2.05 -5.86
N HIS A 101 13.40 3.36 -5.62
CA HIS A 101 12.37 4.28 -6.09
C HIS A 101 12.95 5.24 -7.14
N PRO A 102 12.28 5.44 -8.30
CA PRO A 102 12.84 6.16 -9.43
C PRO A 102 13.03 7.67 -9.20
N THR A 103 12.17 8.29 -8.38
CA THR A 103 12.27 9.73 -8.08
C THR A 103 13.22 9.97 -6.91
N GLY A 104 14.51 10.11 -7.21
CA GLY A 104 15.50 10.56 -6.23
C GLY A 104 16.15 11.90 -6.58
N ILE A 105 17.28 12.18 -5.93
CA ILE A 105 17.92 13.51 -5.91
C ILE A 105 18.49 13.83 -7.30
N SER A 106 18.17 15.01 -7.82
CA SER A 106 18.81 15.54 -9.04
C SER A 106 20.28 15.84 -8.76
N THR A 107 21.18 15.12 -9.42
CA THR A 107 22.62 15.37 -9.40
C THR A 107 23.07 15.98 -10.73
N PRO A 108 24.25 16.64 -10.81
CA PRO A 108 24.78 17.12 -12.09
C PRO A 108 24.97 16.04 -13.16
N LEU A 109 25.00 14.75 -12.77
CA LEU A 109 25.17 13.60 -13.64
C LEU A 109 23.84 12.89 -13.99
N GLY A 110 22.70 13.40 -13.50
CA GLY A 110 21.37 12.81 -13.72
C GLY A 110 20.58 12.59 -12.43
N HIS A 111 19.41 11.94 -12.54
CA HIS A 111 18.58 11.57 -11.40
C HIS A 111 19.09 10.26 -10.79
N ALA A 112 19.62 10.32 -9.57
CA ALA A 112 19.98 9.12 -8.83
C ALA A 112 18.71 8.56 -8.16
N PRO A 113 18.43 7.24 -8.24
CA PRO A 113 17.26 6.66 -7.58
C PRO A 113 17.42 6.68 -6.05
N GLN A 114 16.29 6.78 -5.35
CA GLN A 114 16.25 6.61 -3.89
C GLN A 114 16.31 5.13 -3.54
N MET A 115 17.15 4.76 -2.57
CA MET A 115 17.37 3.36 -2.20
C MET A 115 17.36 3.20 -0.69
N LEU A 116 16.46 2.37 -0.17
CA LEU A 116 16.34 2.08 1.26
C LEU A 116 16.30 0.58 1.50
N SER A 117 17.12 0.10 2.45
CA SER A 117 17.14 -1.31 2.86
C SER A 117 16.16 -1.56 3.99
N PHE A 118 15.51 -2.73 3.95
CA PHE A 118 14.55 -3.17 4.97
C PHE A 118 14.79 -4.61 5.40
N ASP A 119 14.50 -4.89 6.66
CA ASP A 119 14.42 -6.21 7.29
C ASP A 119 12.96 -6.71 7.23
N VAL A 120 12.76 -7.93 6.75
CA VAL A 120 11.43 -8.56 6.67
C VAL A 120 10.94 -8.90 8.07
N ALA A 121 9.93 -8.16 8.54
CA ALA A 121 9.32 -8.34 9.83
C ALA A 121 8.26 -9.45 9.84
N ALA A 122 7.45 -9.50 8.79
CA ALA A 122 6.35 -10.44 8.64
C ALA A 122 6.00 -10.60 7.15
N ILE A 123 5.38 -11.73 6.83
CA ILE A 123 4.90 -12.04 5.48
C ILE A 123 3.40 -12.26 5.52
N ILE A 124 2.65 -11.53 4.69
CA ILE A 124 1.19 -11.66 4.56
C ILE A 124 0.88 -12.78 3.58
N GLN A 125 0.35 -13.90 4.08
CA GLN A 125 -0.01 -15.06 3.26
C GLN A 125 -1.46 -15.00 2.76
N LEU A 126 -2.39 -14.64 3.65
CA LEU A 126 -3.80 -14.44 3.35
C LEU A 126 -4.13 -12.99 3.68
N ALA A 127 -4.63 -12.26 2.69
CA ALA A 127 -5.06 -10.89 2.86
C ALA A 127 -6.54 -10.74 2.48
N PRO A 128 -7.26 -9.76 3.04
CA PRO A 128 -8.66 -9.51 2.65
C PRO A 128 -8.81 -9.01 1.21
N PHE A 129 -7.72 -8.55 0.60
CA PHE A 129 -7.67 -7.97 -0.74
C PHE A 129 -6.38 -8.38 -1.47
N ALA A 130 -6.45 -8.49 -2.80
CA ALA A 130 -5.40 -9.10 -3.61
C ALA A 130 -4.11 -8.27 -3.65
N GLU A 131 -4.26 -6.95 -3.60
CA GLU A 131 -3.18 -5.96 -3.68
C GLU A 131 -2.17 -6.15 -2.54
N ALA A 132 -2.62 -6.54 -1.35
CA ALA A 132 -1.73 -6.77 -0.21
C ALA A 132 -0.65 -7.83 -0.47
N THR A 133 -0.87 -8.74 -1.40
CA THR A 133 0.12 -9.78 -1.74
C THR A 133 1.30 -9.24 -2.55
N ILE A 134 1.12 -8.14 -3.29
CA ILE A 134 2.14 -7.45 -4.10
C ILE A 134 2.67 -6.18 -3.43
N THR A 135 2.14 -5.84 -2.26
CA THR A 135 2.49 -4.62 -1.51
C THR A 135 3.55 -4.88 -0.45
N VAL A 136 4.41 -3.89 -0.25
CA VAL A 136 5.37 -3.75 0.83
C VAL A 136 4.90 -2.63 1.75
N TYR A 137 4.62 -2.99 2.99
CA TYR A 137 4.14 -2.08 4.03
C TYR A 137 5.30 -1.62 4.90
N ILE A 138 5.47 -0.31 5.00
CA ILE A 138 6.52 0.34 5.78
C ILE A 138 5.94 1.43 6.69
N ALA A 139 6.72 1.86 7.68
CA ALA A 139 6.31 2.96 8.53
C ALA A 139 6.09 4.25 7.71
N PRO A 140 5.11 5.10 8.06
CA PRO A 140 4.81 6.33 7.31
C PRO A 140 6.04 7.22 7.15
N LYS A 141 6.83 7.38 8.21
CA LYS A 141 8.08 8.15 8.18
C LYS A 141 9.10 7.62 7.16
N ARG A 142 9.14 6.30 6.93
CA ARG A 142 10.02 5.66 5.93
C ARG A 142 9.46 5.77 4.52
N PHE A 143 8.14 5.79 4.40
CA PHE A 143 7.49 6.09 3.13
C PHE A 143 7.81 7.52 2.67
N GLU A 144 7.78 8.49 3.58
CA GLU A 144 8.16 9.88 3.28
C GLU A 144 9.61 9.98 2.82
N GLU A 145 10.52 9.29 3.53
CA GLU A 145 11.94 9.22 3.16
C GLU A 145 12.11 8.64 1.75
N LEU A 146 11.47 7.51 1.45
CA LEU A 146 11.56 6.83 0.16
C LEU A 146 10.99 7.66 -1.00
N SER A 147 9.80 8.23 -0.80
CA SER A 147 9.04 8.92 -1.85
C SER A 147 9.43 10.39 -2.03
N GLY A 148 10.16 10.96 -1.07
CA GLY A 148 10.46 12.39 -1.04
C GLY A 148 9.23 13.28 -0.84
N THR A 149 8.06 12.70 -0.54
CA THR A 149 6.80 13.42 -0.35
C THR A 149 6.38 13.32 1.12
N PRO A 150 6.19 14.45 1.83
CA PRO A 150 5.60 14.43 3.17
C PRO A 150 4.23 13.76 3.11
N ALA A 151 3.89 12.86 4.04
CA ALA A 151 2.59 12.23 4.05
C ALA A 151 1.55 13.34 4.20
N ALA A 152 0.61 13.40 3.25
CA ALA A 152 -0.43 14.40 3.26
C ALA A 152 -1.29 14.21 4.52
N ASN A 153 -1.02 15.02 5.55
CA ASN A 153 -1.90 15.28 6.68
C ASN A 153 -2.37 14.03 7.46
N SER A 154 -1.50 13.45 8.30
CA SER A 154 -1.96 12.79 9.54
C SER A 154 -2.19 13.84 10.63
N GLY A 155 -3.06 14.80 10.35
CA GLY A 155 -3.61 15.67 11.36
C GLY A 155 -4.54 14.87 12.26
N ARG A 156 -4.00 14.32 13.36
CA ARG A 156 -4.61 14.19 14.70
C ARG A 156 -3.69 13.49 15.67
#